data_AF-A0A7Y3T777-F1
#
_entry.id   AF-A0A7Y3T777-F1
#
_cell.length_a   1.000
_cell.length_b   1.000
_cell.length_c   1.000
_cell.angle_alpha   90.00
_cell.angle_beta   90.00
_cell.angle_gamma   90.00
#
_symmetry.space_group_name_H-M   'P 1'
#
loop_
_entity.id
_entity.type
_entity.pdbx_description
1 polymer ?
#
loop_
_entity_poly.entity_id
_entity_poly.type
_entity_poly.pdbx_seq_one_letter_code
_entity_poly.pdbx_strand_id
1 'polypeptide(L)'
;MSVYRSLARMAAVCALNNYLEEPWPTLAGPYIFDSKIEPVEDMKIDRVFPCVVVYTDYDKDPWPKAGRVHEDRLMSLTFEMLVVQTVKKDEDGAMEPYSLECPSTDSEIETTLDALELQMFRALTKGTIASDVFNYLCTSYQTVVSRRGASVEGGLRLAARQVTVEMKAIRENAAGVIPGDIQRFLDRLQTFPDYSDRVDDIVAMLTANAADTPNDRAMKMLGYTRDLAEKLGSPTGAQPLLTTPIVWQHQGIST
;
A
#
# COMPACT_ATOMS: atom_id res chain seq x y z
N MET A 1 7.99 -5.84 -13.04
CA MET A 1 7.47 -4.51 -12.62
C MET A 1 6.01 -4.47 -13.02
N SER A 2 5.11 -4.29 -12.06
CA SER A 2 3.74 -4.79 -12.16
C SER A 2 2.75 -3.86 -11.45
N VAL A 3 1.62 -3.53 -12.10
CA VAL A 3 0.47 -2.84 -11.51
C VAL A 3 -0.26 -3.75 -10.52
N TYR A 4 -0.28 -5.06 -10.78
CA TYR A 4 -0.83 -6.06 -9.86
C TYR A 4 -0.13 -6.06 -8.50
N ARG A 5 1.15 -5.68 -8.43
CA ARG A 5 1.86 -5.49 -7.17
C ARG A 5 1.23 -4.36 -6.33
N SER A 6 0.95 -3.21 -6.96
CA SER A 6 0.31 -2.09 -6.28
C SER A 6 -1.12 -2.45 -5.86
N LEU A 7 -1.87 -3.13 -6.74
CA LEU A 7 -3.21 -3.61 -6.43
C LEU A 7 -3.23 -4.61 -5.28
N ALA A 8 -2.28 -5.55 -5.23
CA ALA A 8 -2.19 -6.51 -4.13
C ALA A 8 -1.96 -5.81 -2.79
N ARG A 9 -1.12 -4.77 -2.77
CA ARG A 9 -0.85 -3.99 -1.57
C ARG A 9 -2.07 -3.14 -1.15
N MET A 10 -2.70 -2.44 -2.11
CA MET A 10 -3.94 -1.70 -1.87
C MET A 10 -5.05 -2.62 -1.36
N ALA A 11 -5.21 -3.80 -1.96
CA ALA A 11 -6.18 -4.80 -1.54
C ALA A 11 -5.90 -5.32 -0.12
N ALA A 12 -4.62 -5.55 0.23
CA ALA A 12 -4.24 -5.90 1.58
C ALA A 12 -4.62 -4.79 2.57
N VAL A 13 -4.27 -3.52 2.29
CA VAL A 13 -4.62 -2.39 3.15
C VAL A 13 -6.15 -2.27 3.31
N CYS A 14 -6.90 -2.32 2.22
CA CYS A 14 -8.37 -2.24 2.24
C CYS A 14 -9.00 -3.42 2.99
N ALA A 15 -8.42 -4.62 2.92
CA ALA A 15 -8.89 -5.77 3.68
C ALA A 15 -8.68 -5.59 5.19
N LEU A 16 -7.60 -4.91 5.60
CA LEU A 16 -7.22 -4.70 7.00
C LEU A 16 -7.95 -3.52 7.66
N ASN A 17 -8.27 -2.48 6.90
CA ASN A 17 -8.94 -1.26 7.39
C ASN A 17 -10.39 -1.10 6.89
N ASN A 18 -10.92 -2.05 6.11
CA ASN A 18 -12.26 -1.96 5.52
C ASN A 18 -12.51 -0.64 4.76
N TYR A 19 -11.59 -0.25 3.87
CA TYR A 19 -11.68 0.98 3.07
C TYR A 19 -11.82 2.26 3.90
N LEU A 20 -11.21 2.29 5.09
CA LEU A 20 -11.35 3.39 6.05
C LEU A 20 -12.77 3.58 6.61
N GLU A 21 -13.62 2.54 6.57
CA GLU A 21 -14.96 2.53 7.15
C GLU A 21 -15.10 1.56 8.34
N GLU A 22 -15.89 1.95 9.33
CA GLU A 22 -16.31 1.05 10.41
C GLU A 22 -17.31 -0.02 9.91
N PRO A 23 -17.28 -1.26 10.44
CA PRO A 23 -16.46 -1.75 11.54
C PRO A 23 -15.04 -2.19 11.12
N TRP A 24 -14.06 -1.86 11.96
CA TRP A 24 -12.66 -2.19 11.74
C TRP A 24 -12.36 -3.70 11.85
N PRO A 25 -11.73 -4.33 10.82
CA PRO A 25 -11.34 -5.74 10.87
C PRO A 25 -10.21 -6.05 11.86
N THR A 26 -9.39 -5.04 12.18
CA THR A 26 -8.18 -5.17 13.01
C THR A 26 -8.16 -4.12 14.12
N LEU A 27 -7.40 -4.39 15.18
CA LEU A 27 -7.19 -3.46 16.31
C LEU A 27 -6.52 -2.15 15.90
N ALA A 28 -5.80 -2.14 14.77
CA ALA A 28 -5.17 -0.93 14.24
C ALA A 28 -6.18 0.05 13.62
N GLY A 29 -7.43 -0.37 13.39
CA GLY A 29 -8.49 0.52 12.90
C GLY A 29 -8.09 1.24 11.59
N PRO A 30 -8.14 2.57 11.55
CA PRO A 30 -7.74 3.34 10.37
C PRO A 30 -6.21 3.41 10.15
N TYR A 31 -5.40 3.00 11.13
CA TYR A 31 -3.94 3.15 11.11
C TYR A 31 -3.23 2.03 10.34
N ILE A 32 -3.71 1.75 9.12
CA ILE A 32 -3.07 0.86 8.16
C ILE A 32 -2.63 1.69 6.96
N PHE A 33 -1.33 1.66 6.65
CA PHE A 33 -0.75 2.52 5.63
C PHE A 33 -0.14 1.73 4.47
N ASP A 34 -0.32 2.24 3.25
CA ASP A 34 0.38 1.75 2.06
C ASP A 34 1.74 2.47 1.94
N SER A 35 2.83 1.76 2.24
CA SER A 35 4.21 2.20 2.00
C SER A 35 4.51 3.62 2.47
N LYS A 36 4.04 3.95 3.67
CA LYS A 36 4.31 5.24 4.30
C LYS A 36 5.81 5.34 4.60
N ILE A 37 6.42 6.41 4.09
CA ILE A 37 7.86 6.69 4.22
C ILE A 37 8.13 7.58 5.45
N GLU A 38 7.15 8.38 5.87
CA GLU A 38 7.28 9.26 7.04
C GLU A 38 7.36 8.46 8.35
N PRO A 39 8.20 8.89 9.32
CA PRO A 39 8.26 8.27 10.63
C PRO A 39 6.88 8.25 11.26
N VAL A 40 6.40 7.07 11.63
CA VAL A 40 5.10 6.92 12.32
C VAL A 40 5.11 7.63 13.69
N GLU A 41 6.30 7.90 14.22
CA GLU A 41 6.58 8.62 15.48
C GLU A 41 6.04 10.06 15.51
N ASP A 42 5.82 10.69 14.36
CA ASP A 42 5.29 12.07 14.29
C ASP A 42 3.75 12.13 14.47
N MET A 43 3.08 10.99 14.61
CA MET A 43 1.62 10.94 14.82
C MET A 43 1.26 11.29 16.27
N LYS A 44 0.92 12.56 16.53
CA LYS A 44 0.49 13.07 17.85
C LYS A 44 -0.88 12.52 18.27
N ILE A 45 -0.91 11.33 18.84
CA ILE A 45 -2.11 10.70 19.40
C ILE A 45 -1.89 10.41 20.88
N ASP A 46 -2.75 10.95 21.74
CA ASP A 46 -2.69 10.88 23.21
C ASP A 46 -2.88 9.46 23.82
N ARG A 47 -2.80 8.39 23.02
CA ARG A 47 -3.03 7.01 23.45
C ARG A 47 -2.03 6.06 22.79
N VAL A 48 -1.84 4.89 23.40
CA VAL A 48 -1.14 3.77 22.77
C VAL A 48 -2.06 3.18 21.71
N PHE A 49 -1.61 3.08 20.46
CA PHE A 49 -2.37 2.46 19.38
C PHE A 49 -1.47 1.58 18.51
N PRO A 50 -1.98 0.43 18.03
CA PRO A 50 -1.29 -0.35 17.02
C PRO A 50 -1.47 0.29 15.65
N CYS A 51 -0.44 0.23 14.83
CA CYS A 51 -0.48 0.61 13.42
C CYS A 51 0.25 -0.43 12.56
N VAL A 52 -0.08 -0.48 11.27
CA VAL A 52 0.57 -1.38 10.32
C VAL A 52 0.97 -0.62 9.07
N VAL A 53 2.23 -0.75 8.65
CA VAL A 53 2.72 -0.28 7.36
C VAL A 53 2.88 -1.49 6.45
N VAL A 54 2.25 -1.43 5.27
CA VAL A 54 2.30 -2.50 4.28
C VAL A 54 3.15 -2.05 3.11
N TYR A 55 4.21 -2.78 2.81
CA TYR A 55 5.09 -2.50 1.67
C TYR A 55 5.59 -3.79 1.02
N THR A 56 6.06 -3.66 -0.22
CA THR A 56 6.61 -4.80 -0.97
C THR A 56 8.12 -4.74 -0.98
N ASP A 57 8.78 -5.77 -0.49
CA ASP A 57 10.25 -5.87 -0.48
C ASP A 57 10.80 -6.32 -1.82
N TYR A 58 10.41 -7.53 -2.23
CA TYR A 58 10.94 -8.19 -3.42
C TYR A 58 9.82 -8.58 -4.38
N ASP A 59 10.07 -8.42 -5.66
CA ASP A 59 9.21 -8.88 -6.75
C ASP A 59 10.09 -9.65 -7.73
N LYS A 60 10.20 -10.97 -7.49
CA LYS A 60 11.01 -11.90 -8.28
C LYS A 60 10.14 -12.42 -9.43
N ASP A 61 10.27 -11.78 -10.57
CA ASP A 61 9.64 -12.22 -11.80
C ASP A 61 10.71 -12.73 -12.78
N PRO A 62 10.90 -14.05 -12.88
CA PRO A 62 11.84 -14.63 -13.84
C PRO A 62 11.24 -14.53 -15.26
N TRP A 63 11.83 -13.69 -16.10
CA TRP A 63 11.51 -13.62 -17.52
C TRP A 63 12.39 -14.61 -18.29
N PRO A 64 11.85 -15.72 -18.80
CA PRO A 64 12.66 -16.68 -19.53
C PRO A 64 13.12 -16.08 -20.86
N LYS A 65 14.42 -16.21 -21.13
CA LYS A 65 14.91 -16.17 -22.52
C LYS A 65 14.50 -17.47 -23.22
N ALA A 66 14.23 -17.37 -24.53
CA ALA A 66 13.61 -18.41 -25.36
C ALA A 66 13.98 -19.86 -24.99
N GLY A 67 12.96 -20.72 -24.89
CA GLY A 67 13.11 -22.17 -24.67
C GLY A 67 13.09 -22.64 -23.21
N ARG A 68 12.99 -21.75 -22.22
CA ARG A 68 12.76 -22.13 -20.82
C ARG A 68 11.28 -22.11 -20.44
N VAL A 69 10.91 -23.03 -19.55
CA VAL A 69 9.58 -23.03 -18.90
C VAL A 69 9.46 -21.77 -18.06
N HIS A 70 8.27 -21.16 -18.07
CA HIS A 70 7.97 -19.98 -17.28
C HIS A 70 7.96 -20.37 -15.79
N GLU A 71 8.93 -19.89 -15.03
CA GLU A 71 8.98 -20.10 -13.58
C GLU A 71 7.89 -19.27 -12.88
N ASP A 72 7.54 -19.63 -11.64
CA ASP A 72 6.56 -18.88 -10.86
C ASP A 72 7.10 -17.50 -10.47
N ARG A 73 6.24 -16.48 -10.52
CA ARG A 73 6.56 -15.16 -9.99
C ARG A 73 6.35 -15.17 -8.48
N LEU A 74 7.35 -14.73 -7.73
CA LEU A 74 7.31 -14.63 -6.28
C LEU A 74 7.32 -13.17 -5.85
N MET A 75 6.41 -12.80 -4.97
CA MET A 75 6.30 -11.45 -4.41
C MET A 75 6.35 -11.51 -2.90
N SER A 76 7.18 -10.67 -2.29
CA SER A 76 7.28 -10.51 -0.85
C SER A 76 6.53 -9.26 -0.41
N LEU A 77 5.52 -9.46 0.42
CA LEU A 77 4.78 -8.39 1.07
C LEU A 77 5.16 -8.39 2.55
N THR A 78 5.55 -7.24 3.07
CA THR A 78 5.93 -7.07 4.46
C THR A 78 4.93 -6.18 5.16
N PHE A 79 4.50 -6.66 6.33
CA PHE A 79 3.66 -5.95 7.28
C PHE A 79 4.54 -5.57 8.46
N GLU A 80 4.81 -4.29 8.59
CA GLU A 80 5.50 -3.74 9.75
C GLU A 80 4.44 -3.26 10.74
N MET A 81 4.31 -3.98 11.83
CA MET A 81 3.35 -3.73 12.90
C MET A 81 4.08 -2.99 14.00
N LEU A 82 3.57 -1.85 14.43
CA LEU A 82 4.16 -1.05 15.49
C LEU A 82 3.09 -0.77 16.54
N VAL A 83 3.50 -0.78 17.81
CA VAL A 83 2.68 -0.24 18.91
C VAL A 83 3.33 1.09 19.31
N VAL A 84 2.67 2.18 18.95
CA VAL A 84 3.20 3.54 19.17
C VAL A 84 2.65 4.08 20.48
N GLN A 85 3.54 4.63 21.30
CA GLN A 85 3.19 5.38 22.49
C GLN A 85 3.69 6.80 22.30
N THR A 86 2.82 7.81 22.30
CA THR A 86 3.29 9.21 22.32
C THR A 86 3.22 9.78 23.73
N VAL A 87 4.23 10.57 24.09
CA VAL A 87 4.26 11.33 25.33
C VAL A 87 4.09 12.79 24.96
N LYS A 88 3.05 13.44 25.49
CA LYS A 88 2.95 14.90 25.44
C LYS A 88 4.12 15.50 26.22
N LYS A 89 4.98 16.24 25.53
CA LYS A 89 5.88 17.19 26.18
C LYS A 89 5.11 18.49 26.37
N ASP A 90 4.86 18.87 27.61
CA ASP A 90 4.33 20.19 27.93
C ASP A 90 5.39 21.28 27.64
N GLU A 91 4.92 22.48 27.27
CA GLU A 91 5.75 23.62 26.86
C GLU A 91 6.65 24.17 27.99
N ASP A 92 6.43 23.78 29.26
CA ASP A 92 7.17 24.26 30.43
C ASP A 92 8.20 23.27 31.02
N GLY A 93 8.49 22.15 30.35
CA GLY A 93 9.59 21.25 30.75
C GLY A 93 9.41 20.53 32.09
N ALA A 94 8.25 20.65 32.75
CA ALA A 94 7.88 19.87 33.93
C ALA A 94 7.08 18.63 33.49
N MET A 95 7.61 17.44 33.81
CA MET A 95 6.83 16.19 33.67
C MET A 95 5.75 16.14 34.76
N GLU A 96 4.49 16.35 34.41
CA GLU A 96 3.40 15.89 35.28
C GLU A 96 3.34 14.35 35.24
N PRO A 97 3.18 13.68 36.40
CA PRO A 97 3.00 12.25 36.46
C PRO A 97 1.55 11.91 36.08
N TYR A 98 1.25 11.89 34.79
CA TYR A 98 0.00 11.29 34.33
C TYR A 98 0.04 9.78 34.58
N SER A 99 -0.98 9.31 35.32
CA SER A 99 -1.28 7.89 35.58
C SER A 99 -1.62 7.21 34.26
N LEU A 100 -0.62 6.55 33.69
CA LEU A 100 -0.71 5.72 32.51
C LEU A 100 -1.42 4.40 32.84
N GLU A 101 -2.66 4.23 32.38
CA GLU A 101 -3.18 2.90 32.01
C GLU A 101 -2.50 2.45 30.70
N CYS A 102 -1.17 2.41 30.71
CA CYS A 102 -0.38 1.78 29.66
C CYS A 102 -0.51 0.28 29.81
N PRO A 103 -0.48 -0.50 28.71
CA PRO A 103 0.17 -1.79 28.79
C PRO A 103 1.63 -1.52 29.18
N SER A 104 1.95 -1.68 30.46
CA SER A 104 3.23 -1.31 31.07
C SER A 104 4.26 -2.43 30.95
N THR A 105 3.82 -3.62 30.54
CA THR A 105 4.66 -4.80 30.44
C THR A 105 4.93 -5.17 28.98
N ASP A 106 6.16 -5.58 28.69
CA ASP A 106 6.52 -6.14 27.38
C ASP A 106 5.57 -7.29 26.98
N SER A 107 5.03 -8.02 27.96
CA SER A 107 4.06 -9.09 27.75
C SER A 107 2.74 -8.61 27.12
N GLU A 108 2.20 -7.46 27.55
CA GLU A 108 0.95 -6.91 27.00
C GLU A 108 1.15 -6.38 25.58
N ILE A 109 2.31 -5.78 25.31
CA ILE A 109 2.68 -5.30 23.99
C ILE A 109 2.83 -6.48 23.01
N GLU A 110 3.55 -7.53 23.41
CA GLU A 110 3.68 -8.74 22.58
C GLU A 110 2.32 -9.43 22.38
N THR A 111 1.47 -9.48 23.40
CA THR A 111 0.10 -10.03 23.27
C THR A 111 -0.73 -9.22 22.26
N THR A 112 -0.57 -7.89 22.26
CA THR A 112 -1.27 -7.00 21.31
C THR A 112 -0.76 -7.24 19.88
N LEU A 113 0.56 -7.40 19.71
CA LEU A 113 1.17 -7.75 18.42
C LEU A 113 0.71 -9.13 17.93
N ASP A 114 0.67 -10.15 18.80
CA ASP A 114 0.16 -11.49 18.47
C ASP A 114 -1.32 -11.44 18.03
N ALA A 115 -2.14 -10.68 18.76
CA ALA A 115 -3.56 -10.52 18.44
C ALA A 115 -3.77 -9.81 17.09
N LEU A 116 -2.98 -8.76 16.82
CA LEU A 116 -3.03 -8.03 15.56
C LEU A 116 -2.56 -8.91 14.38
N GLU A 117 -1.52 -9.73 14.57
CA GLU A 117 -1.04 -10.68 13.55
C GLU A 117 -2.13 -11.68 13.19
N LEU A 118 -2.81 -12.25 14.19
CA LEU A 118 -3.95 -13.14 13.97
C LEU A 118 -5.10 -12.47 13.22
N GLN A 119 -5.46 -11.24 13.60
CA GLN A 119 -6.52 -10.48 12.95
C GLN A 119 -6.17 -10.12 11.51
N MET A 120 -4.91 -9.80 11.25
CA MET A 120 -4.41 -9.52 9.90
C MET A 120 -4.63 -10.72 8.96
N PHE A 121 -4.18 -11.92 9.35
CA PHE A 121 -4.40 -13.11 8.52
C PHE A 121 -5.88 -13.47 8.37
N ARG A 122 -6.71 -13.26 9.41
CA ARG A 122 -8.15 -13.44 9.31
C ARG A 122 -8.81 -12.46 8.33
N ALA A 123 -8.40 -11.19 8.37
CA ALA A 123 -8.90 -10.16 7.48
C ALA A 123 -8.52 -10.44 6.02
N LEU A 124 -7.28 -10.87 5.77
CA LEU A 124 -6.80 -11.28 4.44
C LEU A 124 -7.49 -12.54 3.89
N THR A 125 -8.14 -13.35 4.74
CA THR A 125 -8.83 -14.60 4.36
C THR A 125 -10.35 -14.56 4.53
N LYS A 126 -10.91 -13.40 4.86
CA LYS A 126 -12.33 -13.25 5.28
C LYS A 126 -13.35 -13.54 4.19
N GLY A 127 -13.03 -13.34 2.91
CA GLY A 127 -13.98 -13.43 1.80
C GLY A 127 -14.72 -12.12 1.48
N THR A 128 -14.08 -10.98 1.74
CA THR A 128 -14.50 -9.64 1.27
C THR A 128 -13.94 -9.34 -0.12
N ILE A 129 -14.49 -8.35 -0.83
CA ILE A 129 -14.00 -7.94 -2.15
C ILE A 129 -12.49 -7.67 -2.15
N ALA A 130 -11.98 -6.96 -1.12
CA ALA A 130 -10.56 -6.66 -0.97
C ALA A 130 -9.72 -7.93 -0.73
N SER A 131 -10.14 -8.81 0.18
CA SER A 131 -9.44 -10.07 0.43
C SER A 131 -9.51 -11.02 -0.78
N ASP A 132 -10.61 -11.02 -1.52
CA ASP A 132 -10.79 -11.89 -2.69
C ASP A 132 -9.83 -11.49 -3.81
N VAL A 133 -9.70 -10.18 -4.09
CA VAL A 133 -8.68 -9.69 -5.03
C VAL A 133 -7.28 -9.95 -4.52
N PHE A 134 -7.02 -9.77 -3.23
CA PHE A 134 -5.72 -10.09 -2.66
C PHE A 134 -5.36 -11.56 -2.90
N ASN A 135 -6.27 -12.50 -2.62
CA ASN A 135 -6.05 -13.93 -2.81
C ASN A 135 -6.05 -14.35 -4.29
N TYR A 136 -6.78 -13.63 -5.15
CA TYR A 136 -6.70 -13.80 -6.61
C TYR A 136 -5.30 -13.44 -7.13
N LEU A 137 -4.76 -12.31 -6.69
CA LEU A 137 -3.44 -11.82 -7.08
C LEU A 137 -2.30 -12.64 -6.45
N CYS A 138 -2.46 -13.00 -5.19
CA CYS A 138 -1.49 -13.73 -4.36
C CYS A 138 -2.02 -15.14 -4.07
N THR A 139 -1.87 -16.04 -5.05
CA THR A 139 -2.49 -17.37 -5.07
C THR A 139 -2.12 -18.30 -3.92
N SER A 140 -0.92 -18.17 -3.35
CA SER A 140 -0.48 -19.02 -2.24
C SER A 140 0.66 -18.40 -1.46
N TYR A 141 0.65 -18.59 -0.13
CA TYR A 141 1.79 -18.33 0.74
C TYR A 141 2.86 -19.41 0.55
N GLN A 142 4.09 -18.99 0.24
CA GLN A 142 5.26 -19.87 0.17
C GLN A 142 5.97 -19.91 1.53
N THR A 143 6.25 -18.72 2.06
CA THR A 143 6.97 -18.55 3.32
C THR A 143 6.35 -17.39 4.10
N VAL A 144 6.12 -17.58 5.39
CA VAL A 144 5.74 -16.51 6.32
C VAL A 144 6.82 -16.45 7.40
N VAL A 145 7.44 -15.29 7.55
CA VAL A 145 8.49 -15.05 8.54
C VAL A 145 8.06 -13.88 9.41
N SER A 146 7.83 -14.15 10.70
CA SER A 146 7.57 -13.12 11.70
C SER A 146 8.86 -12.84 12.48
N ARG A 147 9.31 -11.58 12.48
CA ARG A 147 10.53 -11.12 13.17
C ARG A 147 10.18 -10.02 14.15
N ARG A 148 10.72 -10.14 15.36
CA ARG A 148 10.65 -9.08 16.36
C ARG A 148 11.63 -7.96 16.00
N GLY A 149 11.13 -6.73 15.90
CA GLY A 149 11.94 -5.51 15.85
C GLY A 149 11.78 -4.78 17.17
N ALA A 150 12.86 -4.47 17.86
CA ALA A 150 12.80 -3.63 19.05
C ALA A 150 13.87 -2.55 18.91
N SER A 151 13.45 -1.29 18.92
CA SER A 151 14.36 -0.15 18.96
C SER A 151 13.99 0.73 20.15
N VAL A 152 15.02 1.26 20.80
CA VAL A 152 14.89 2.30 21.81
C VAL A 152 15.63 3.51 21.26
N GLU A 153 14.89 4.38 20.56
CA GLU A 153 15.43 5.59 19.96
C GLU A 153 14.71 6.80 20.57
N GLY A 154 15.46 7.83 20.97
CA GLY A 154 14.89 9.08 21.50
C GLY A 154 14.10 8.99 22.83
N GLY A 155 14.11 7.85 23.53
CA GLY A 155 13.35 7.64 24.78
C GLY A 155 11.91 7.14 24.58
N LEU A 156 11.52 6.88 23.34
CA LEU A 156 10.28 6.20 22.99
C LEU A 156 10.56 4.69 22.89
N ARG A 157 9.79 3.87 23.62
CA ARG A 157 9.85 2.41 23.47
C ARG A 157 9.00 2.04 22.26
N LEU A 158 9.65 1.62 21.18
CA LEU A 158 8.96 1.15 20.00
C LEU A 158 9.09 -0.38 19.93
N ALA A 159 7.97 -1.06 20.15
CA ALA A 159 7.87 -2.48 19.86
C ALA A 159 7.33 -2.64 18.44
N ALA A 160 8.13 -3.27 17.60
CA ALA A 160 7.80 -3.57 16.23
C ALA A 160 7.77 -5.09 16.00
N ARG A 161 6.95 -5.49 15.05
CA ARG A 161 6.99 -6.83 14.49
C ARG A 161 6.90 -6.72 12.98
N GLN A 162 7.86 -7.33 12.31
CA GLN A 162 7.89 -7.41 10.86
C GLN A 162 7.44 -8.80 10.44
N VAL A 163 6.28 -8.88 9.80
CA VAL A 163 5.77 -10.12 9.20
C VAL A 163 6.00 -10.02 7.70
N THR A 164 6.96 -10.79 7.19
CA THR A 164 7.23 -10.89 5.75
C THR A 164 6.59 -12.15 5.19
N VAL A 165 5.76 -11.95 4.17
CA VAL A 165 5.00 -13.00 3.50
C VAL A 165 5.48 -13.10 2.06
N GLU A 166 6.17 -14.18 1.71
CA GLU A 166 6.52 -14.52 0.34
C GLU A 166 5.39 -15.33 -0.29
N MET A 167 4.90 -14.87 -1.44
CA MET A 167 3.71 -15.40 -2.10
C MET A 167 3.98 -15.70 -3.56
N LYS A 168 3.29 -16.70 -4.09
CA LYS A 168 3.15 -16.87 -5.54
C LYS A 168 2.15 -15.84 -6.06
N ALA A 169 2.62 -14.95 -6.92
CA ALA A 169 1.81 -13.90 -7.51
C ALA A 169 1.51 -14.20 -8.98
N ILE A 170 0.30 -13.83 -9.43
CA ILE A 170 -0.02 -13.90 -10.86
C ILE A 170 0.70 -12.78 -11.62
N ARG A 171 0.86 -12.96 -12.94
CA ARG A 171 1.44 -11.95 -13.84
C ARG A 171 0.34 -11.09 -14.44
N GLU A 172 0.70 -9.86 -14.85
CA GLU A 172 -0.22 -9.01 -15.60
C GLU A 172 -0.81 -9.73 -16.80
N ASN A 173 -2.08 -9.47 -17.05
CA ASN A 173 -2.71 -9.87 -18.30
C ASN A 173 -2.21 -8.99 -19.46
N ALA A 174 -1.38 -9.56 -20.33
CA ALA A 174 -0.88 -8.87 -21.52
C ALA A 174 -1.97 -8.55 -22.57
N ALA A 175 -3.18 -9.11 -22.44
CA ALA A 175 -4.29 -8.85 -23.36
C ALA A 175 -5.02 -7.51 -23.09
N GLY A 176 -4.66 -6.79 -22.03
CA GLY A 176 -5.32 -5.52 -21.69
C GLY A 176 -6.75 -5.68 -21.16
N VAL A 177 -7.11 -6.88 -20.68
CA VAL A 177 -8.44 -7.18 -20.13
C VAL A 177 -8.35 -7.30 -18.62
N ILE A 178 -9.18 -6.53 -17.91
CA ILE A 178 -9.25 -6.54 -16.44
C ILE A 178 -10.03 -7.80 -15.98
N PRO A 179 -9.43 -8.69 -15.17
CA PRO A 179 -10.13 -9.83 -14.57
C PRO A 179 -11.30 -9.41 -13.68
N GLY A 180 -12.32 -10.25 -13.57
CA GLY A 180 -13.56 -9.93 -12.85
C GLY A 180 -13.38 -9.60 -11.37
N ASP A 181 -12.48 -10.30 -10.65
CA ASP A 181 -12.15 -9.96 -9.26
C ASP A 181 -11.56 -8.56 -9.16
N ILE A 182 -10.57 -8.26 -10.00
CA ILE A 182 -9.92 -6.95 -10.05
C ILE A 182 -10.93 -5.86 -10.39
N GLN A 183 -11.81 -6.10 -11.37
CA GLN A 183 -12.86 -5.15 -11.74
C GLN A 183 -13.77 -4.84 -10.55
N ARG A 184 -14.28 -5.85 -9.84
CA ARG A 184 -15.13 -5.66 -8.65
C ARG A 184 -14.45 -4.82 -7.57
N PHE A 185 -13.15 -5.04 -7.37
CA PHE A 185 -12.37 -4.25 -6.41
C PHE A 185 -12.17 -2.81 -6.86
N LEU A 186 -11.87 -2.57 -8.14
CA LEU A 186 -11.75 -1.22 -8.71
C LEU A 186 -13.07 -0.46 -8.64
N ASP A 187 -14.19 -1.12 -8.99
CA ASP A 187 -15.54 -0.55 -8.88
C ASP A 187 -15.85 -0.14 -7.44
N ARG A 188 -15.48 -0.98 -6.47
CA ARG A 188 -15.64 -0.67 -5.05
C ARG A 188 -14.73 0.49 -4.63
N LEU A 189 -13.46 0.49 -5.04
CA LEU A 189 -12.51 1.57 -4.73
C LEU A 189 -12.98 2.92 -5.27
N GLN A 190 -13.62 2.94 -6.44
CA GLN A 190 -14.11 4.18 -7.05
C GLN A 190 -15.18 4.87 -6.21
N THR A 191 -15.87 4.14 -5.32
CA THR A 191 -16.85 4.72 -4.40
C THR A 191 -16.22 5.49 -3.24
N PHE A 192 -14.90 5.42 -3.06
CA PHE A 192 -14.17 6.05 -1.97
C PHE A 192 -13.36 7.26 -2.46
N PRO A 193 -13.56 8.46 -1.89
CA PRO A 193 -12.87 9.69 -2.32
C PRO A 193 -11.34 9.59 -2.29
N ASP A 194 -10.78 8.87 -1.31
CA ASP A 194 -9.32 8.75 -1.16
C ASP A 194 -8.66 7.89 -2.27
N TYR A 195 -9.47 7.13 -3.02
CA TYR A 195 -9.00 6.20 -4.04
C TYR A 195 -9.51 6.53 -5.45
N SER A 196 -10.60 7.29 -5.60
CA SER A 196 -11.28 7.54 -6.87
C SER A 196 -10.34 8.03 -7.97
N ASP A 197 -9.45 8.97 -7.64
CA ASP A 197 -8.55 9.59 -8.61
C ASP A 197 -7.54 8.59 -9.19
N ARG A 198 -7.14 7.58 -8.38
CA ARG A 198 -6.17 6.56 -8.79
C ARG A 198 -6.81 5.44 -9.61
N VAL A 199 -8.10 5.20 -9.44
CA VAL A 199 -8.80 4.10 -10.13
C VAL A 199 -8.77 4.30 -11.64
N ASP A 200 -9.06 5.51 -12.12
CA ASP A 200 -9.04 5.83 -13.55
C ASP A 200 -7.67 5.56 -14.18
N ASP A 201 -6.60 5.98 -13.52
CA ASP A 201 -5.23 5.76 -13.97
C ASP A 201 -4.84 4.27 -13.94
N ILE A 202 -5.27 3.52 -12.91
CA ILE A 202 -5.04 2.07 -12.81
C ILE A 202 -5.77 1.34 -13.94
N VAL A 203 -7.02 1.68 -14.21
CA VAL A 203 -7.79 1.11 -15.32
C VAL A 203 -7.08 1.39 -16.64
N ALA A 204 -6.68 2.65 -16.87
CA ALA A 204 -5.97 3.04 -18.08
C ALA A 204 -4.66 2.24 -18.28
N MET A 205 -3.89 2.02 -17.20
CA MET A 205 -2.69 1.18 -17.25
C MET A 205 -2.98 -0.29 -17.54
N LEU A 206 -4.03 -0.86 -16.94
CA LEU A 206 -4.40 -2.27 -17.14
C LEU A 206 -4.96 -2.55 -18.53
N THR A 207 -5.57 -1.56 -19.18
CA THR A 207 -6.13 -1.68 -20.53
C THR A 207 -5.22 -1.13 -21.62
N ALA A 208 -4.09 -0.51 -21.26
CA ALA A 208 -3.17 0.07 -22.22
C ALA A 208 -2.66 -1.00 -23.20
N ASN A 209 -2.79 -0.72 -24.49
CA ASN A 209 -2.28 -1.62 -25.53
C ASN A 209 -0.75 -1.52 -25.59
N ALA A 210 -0.06 -2.66 -25.64
CA ALA A 210 1.39 -2.69 -25.83
C ALA A 210 1.80 -2.18 -27.23
N ALA A 211 0.89 -2.23 -28.22
CA ALA A 211 1.10 -1.69 -29.55
C ALA A 211 0.60 -0.25 -29.63
N ASP A 212 1.39 0.70 -29.12
CA ASP A 212 1.15 2.12 -29.36
C ASP A 212 1.23 2.41 -30.87
N THR A 213 0.21 3.07 -31.40
CA THR A 213 0.30 3.60 -32.77
C THR A 213 1.45 4.63 -32.85
N PRO A 214 2.00 4.92 -34.04
CA PRO A 214 3.00 5.98 -34.18
C PRO A 214 2.56 7.32 -33.58
N ASN A 215 1.26 7.63 -33.63
CA ASN A 215 0.70 8.83 -33.01
C ASN A 215 0.72 8.76 -31.47
N ASP A 216 0.37 7.62 -30.87
CA ASP A 216 0.40 7.46 -29.41
C ASP A 216 1.82 7.65 -28.85
N ARG A 217 2.83 7.17 -29.58
CA ARG A 217 4.24 7.39 -29.25
C ARG A 217 4.65 8.85 -29.34
N ALA A 218 4.23 9.55 -30.39
CA ALA A 218 4.51 10.98 -30.55
C ALA A 218 3.83 11.81 -29.46
N MET A 219 2.60 11.48 -29.07
CA MET A 219 1.83 12.17 -28.03
C MET A 219 2.45 11.97 -26.64
N LYS A 220 2.86 10.75 -26.30
CA LYS A 220 3.60 10.46 -25.05
C LYS A 220 4.96 11.16 -25.00
N MET A 221 5.65 11.28 -26.14
CA MET A 221 6.94 11.97 -26.27
C MET A 221 6.81 13.50 -26.08
N LEU A 222 5.65 14.08 -26.39
CA LEU A 222 5.38 15.51 -26.26
C LEU A 222 4.88 15.93 -24.87
N GLY A 223 4.65 14.98 -23.95
CA GLY A 223 4.48 15.25 -22.52
C GLY A 223 3.24 16.07 -22.13
N TYR A 224 2.11 15.87 -22.82
CA TYR A 224 0.89 16.60 -22.50
C TYR A 224 0.21 16.12 -21.21
N THR A 225 -0.18 17.08 -20.36
CA THR A 225 -1.05 16.85 -19.20
C THR A 225 -2.51 16.62 -19.65
N ARG A 226 -3.33 16.00 -18.78
CA ARG A 226 -4.76 15.68 -19.06
C ARG A 226 -5.56 16.90 -19.53
N ASP A 227 -5.35 18.05 -18.89
CA ASP A 227 -6.00 19.33 -19.24
C ASP A 227 -5.70 19.77 -20.68
N LEU A 228 -4.47 19.54 -21.16
CA LEU A 228 -4.07 19.92 -22.51
C LEU A 228 -4.55 18.92 -23.57
N ALA A 229 -4.56 17.62 -23.24
CA ALA A 229 -5.10 16.58 -24.11
C ALA A 229 -6.62 16.70 -24.29
N GLU A 230 -7.37 17.00 -23.22
CA GLU A 230 -8.81 17.27 -23.26
C GLU A 230 -9.14 18.51 -24.11
N LYS A 231 -8.35 19.59 -23.97
CA LYS A 231 -8.51 20.81 -24.79
C LYS A 231 -8.16 20.60 -26.27
N LEU A 232 -7.29 19.65 -26.58
CA LEU A 232 -6.90 19.27 -27.94
C LEU A 232 -7.79 18.17 -28.54
N GLY A 233 -8.80 17.68 -27.81
CA GLY A 233 -9.72 16.65 -28.29
C GLY A 233 -9.05 15.30 -28.56
N SER A 234 -7.97 14.97 -27.85
CA SER A 234 -7.17 13.77 -28.07
C SER A 234 -7.15 12.83 -26.85
N PRO A 235 -7.06 11.50 -27.04
CA PRO A 235 -7.09 10.54 -25.93
C PRO A 235 -5.80 10.59 -25.08
N THR A 236 -5.96 10.53 -23.75
CA THR A 236 -4.86 10.54 -22.77
C THR A 236 -4.27 9.13 -22.56
N GLY A 237 -2.93 9.03 -22.56
CA GLY A 237 -2.21 7.81 -22.15
C GLY A 237 -2.04 7.70 -20.63
N ALA A 238 -1.50 6.56 -20.17
CA ALA A 238 -1.23 6.30 -18.74
C ALA A 238 -0.25 7.31 -18.13
N GLN A 239 -0.63 7.91 -17.00
CA GLN A 239 0.15 8.94 -16.28
C GLN A 239 0.83 8.35 -15.03
N PRO A 240 1.89 9.00 -14.52
CA PRO A 240 2.47 8.67 -13.22
C PRO A 240 1.48 9.01 -12.09
N LEU A 241 1.24 8.05 -11.18
CA LEU A 241 0.34 8.15 -10.01
C LEU A 241 0.90 9.06 -8.90
N LEU A 242 1.17 10.34 -9.20
CA LEU A 242 1.61 11.32 -8.22
C LEU A 242 0.45 12.21 -7.81
N THR A 243 0.19 12.30 -6.51
CA THR A 243 -0.86 13.18 -5.94
C THR A 243 -0.49 14.66 -6.00
N THR A 244 0.80 14.97 -6.18
CA THR A 244 1.28 16.35 -6.28
C THR A 244 1.38 16.73 -7.76
N PRO A 245 0.74 17.83 -8.20
CA PRO A 245 0.92 18.30 -9.56
C PRO A 245 2.40 18.61 -9.82
N ILE A 246 2.92 18.16 -10.95
CA ILE A 246 4.28 18.51 -11.39
C ILE A 246 4.27 20.02 -11.69
N VAL A 247 4.84 20.81 -10.78
CA VAL A 247 5.02 22.25 -10.99
C VAL A 247 6.26 22.44 -11.84
N TRP A 248 6.07 22.83 -13.10
CA TRP A 248 7.16 23.30 -13.94
C TRP A 248 7.68 24.63 -13.39
N GLN A 249 8.83 24.61 -12.72
CA GLN A 249 9.59 25.83 -12.50
C GLN A 249 10.27 26.19 -13.81
N HIS A 250 9.71 27.18 -14.52
CA HIS A 250 10.45 27.88 -15.56
C HIS A 250 11.63 28.58 -14.86
N GLN A 251 12.82 27.98 -14.90
CA GLN A 251 14.04 28.74 -14.69
C GLN A 251 14.19 29.66 -15.89
N GLY A 252 13.60 30.85 -15.78
CA GLY A 252 13.82 31.93 -16.73
C GLY A 252 15.31 32.26 -16.72
N ILE A 253 15.99 31.97 -17.82
CA ILE A 253 17.26 32.63 -18.12
C ILE A 253 16.90 34.08 -18.36
N SER A 254 17.29 34.97 -17.46
CA SER A 254 17.20 36.41 -17.68
C SER A 254 18.02 36.75 -18.92
N THR A 255 17.37 37.25 -19.96
CA THR A 255 18.01 37.96 -21.08
C THR A 255 18.68 39.24 -20.60
#